data_AF-A0A845SXM1-F1
#
_entry.id   AF-A0A845SXM1-F1
#
_cell.length_a   1.000
_cell.length_b   1.000
_cell.length_c   1.000
_cell.angle_alpha   90.00
_cell.angle_beta   90.00
_cell.angle_gamma   90.00
#
_symmetry.space_group_name_H-M   'P 1'
#
loop_
_entity.id
_entity.type
_entity.pdbx_description
1 polymer ?
#
loop_
_entity_poly.entity_id
_entity_poly.type
_entity_poly.pdbx_seq_one_letter_code
_entity_poly.pdbx_strand_id
1 'polypeptide(L)' 'MNGFITVQETAIKWGVTPRQVQILCKNNRIDGAVRLSRIWVIPENAKKPTKDKLPKNNDKV' A
#
# COMPACT_ATOMS: atom_id res chain seq x y z
N MET A 1 -2.36 6.77 -21.02
CA MET A 1 -2.15 7.55 -19.78
C MET A 1 -1.88 6.57 -18.66
N ASN A 2 -0.85 6.89 -17.86
CA ASN A 2 0.00 5.93 -17.18
C ASN A 2 -0.75 5.25 -16.03
N GLY A 3 -0.84 3.92 -16.04
CA GLY A 3 -1.60 3.11 -15.07
C GLY A 3 -1.04 3.09 -13.64
N PHE A 4 -0.52 4.23 -13.17
CA PHE A 4 -0.04 4.48 -11.83
C PHE A 4 -0.65 5.77 -11.29
N ILE A 5 -1.01 5.73 -10.02
CA ILE A 5 -1.54 6.83 -9.22
C ILE A 5 -0.61 7.10 -8.03
N THR A 6 -0.70 8.30 -7.50
CA THR A 6 0.05 8.73 -6.33
C THR A 6 -0.53 8.15 -5.04
N VAL A 7 0.22 8.29 -3.95
CA VAL A 7 -0.26 8.01 -2.58
C VAL A 7 -1.56 8.76 -2.26
N GLN A 8 -1.67 10.02 -2.69
CA GLN A 8 -2.83 10.86 -2.38
C GLN A 8 -4.08 10.36 -3.10
N GLU A 9 -3.97 10.08 -4.39
CA GLU A 9 -5.08 9.52 -5.19
C GLU A 9 -5.49 8.14 -4.69
N THR A 10 -4.52 7.30 -4.33
CA THR A 10 -4.78 5.99 -3.73
C THR A 10 -5.52 6.12 -2.39
N ALA A 11 -5.14 7.10 -1.58
CA ALA A 11 -5.76 7.36 -0.28
C ALA A 11 -7.24 7.74 -0.44
N ILE A 12 -7.55 8.61 -1.40
CA ILE A 12 -8.93 8.98 -1.78
C ILE A 12 -9.69 7.74 -2.26
N LYS A 13 -9.10 6.98 -3.20
CA LYS A 13 -9.72 5.76 -3.77
C LYS A 13 -10.05 4.69 -2.72
N TRP A 14 -9.20 4.53 -1.70
CA TRP A 14 -9.36 3.51 -0.66
C TRP A 14 -10.06 4.01 0.61
N GLY A 15 -10.43 5.30 0.67
CA GLY A 15 -11.03 5.94 1.84
C GLY A 15 -10.12 5.86 3.07
N VAL A 16 -8.82 6.11 2.90
CA VAL A 16 -7.82 6.06 3.98
C VAL A 16 -6.96 7.32 3.98
N THR A 17 -6.13 7.48 5.01
CA THR A 17 -5.16 8.58 5.04
C THR A 17 -3.94 8.28 4.15
N PRO A 18 -3.28 9.29 3.56
CA PRO A 18 -2.02 9.11 2.83
C PRO A 18 -0.92 8.42 3.65
N ARG A 19 -0.91 8.66 4.97
CA ARG A 19 0.01 7.99 5.91
C ARG A 19 -0.19 6.47 5.93
N GLN A 20 -1.45 6.00 5.93
CA GLN A 20 -1.73 4.56 5.88
C GLN A 20 -1.24 3.95 4.58
N VAL A 21 -1.44 4.62 3.44
CA VAL A 21 -0.92 4.17 2.14
C VAL A 21 0.62 4.11 2.15
N GLN A 22 1.30 5.13 2.70
CA GLN A 22 2.76 5.11 2.82
C GLN A 22 3.28 3.95 3.71
N ILE A 23 2.58 3.63 4.80
CA ILE A 23 2.92 2.48 5.65
C ILE A 23 2.77 1.18 4.85
N LEU A 24 1.70 1.04 4.08
CA LEU A 24 1.48 -0.13 3.22
C LEU A 24 2.57 -0.26 2.14
N CYS A 25 2.97 0.84 1.50
CA CYS A 25 4.09 0.84 0.57
C CYS A 25 5.41 0.42 1.25
N LYS A 26 5.73 1.02 2.41
CA LYS A 26 6.94 0.69 3.17
C LYS A 26 6.99 -0.77 3.63
N ASN A 27 5.83 -1.35 3.91
CA ASN A 27 5.70 -2.73 4.33
C ASN A 27 5.57 -3.70 3.14
N ASN A 28 5.76 -3.24 1.89
CA ASN A 28 5.60 -4.02 0.66
C ASN A 28 4.25 -4.75 0.57
N ARG A 29 3.17 -4.12 1.06
CA ARG A 29 1.81 -4.69 1.06
C ARG A 29 0.98 -4.29 -0.16
N ILE A 30 1.53 -3.50 -1.07
CA ILE A 30 0.84 -3.03 -2.28
C ILE A 30 1.63 -3.56 -3.46
N ASP A 31 1.04 -4.53 -4.17
CA ASP A 31 1.67 -5.13 -5.33
C ASP A 31 1.91 -4.10 -6.43
N GLY A 32 3.14 -4.09 -6.96
CA GLY A 32 3.57 -3.16 -7.98
C GLY A 32 3.77 -1.71 -7.51
N ALA A 33 3.66 -1.41 -6.21
CA ALA A 33 4.04 -0.10 -5.70
C ALA A 33 5.56 0.09 -5.82
N VAL A 34 5.97 1.20 -6.45
CA VAL A 34 7.39 1.52 -6.69
C VAL A 34 7.72 2.86 -6.06
N ARG A 35 8.90 2.94 -5.44
CA ARG A 35 9.45 4.21 -4.96
C ARG A 35 10.30 4.85 -6.05
N LEU A 36 9.76 5.90 -6.66
CA LEU A 36 10.48 6.76 -7.59
C LEU A 36 11.08 7.93 -6.82
N SER A 37 12.38 7.85 -6.53
CA SER A 37 13.11 8.83 -5.71
C SER A 37 12.47 9.02 -4.33
N ARG A 38 11.73 10.13 -4.11
CA ARG A 38 11.07 10.47 -2.84
C ARG A 38 9.56 10.19 -2.82
N ILE A 39 9.00 9.74 -3.94
CA ILE A 39 7.55 9.56 -4.10
C ILE A 39 7.25 8.08 -4.32
N TRP A 40 6.12 7.63 -3.79
CA TRP A 40 5.56 6.32 -4.11
C TRP A 40 4.54 6.46 -5.23
N VAL A 41 4.69 5.62 -6.25
CA VAL A 41 3.71 5.40 -7.30
C VAL A 41 3.10 4.02 -7.11
N ILE A 42 1.79 3.93 -7.30
CA ILE A 42 0.98 2.74 -7.01
C ILE A 42 0.19 2.43 -8.26
N PRO A 43 0.15 1.19 -8.76
CA PRO A 43 -0.66 0.85 -9.91
C PRO A 43 -2.11 1.25 -9.70
N GLU A 44 -2.77 1.82 -10.71
CA GLU A 44 -4.16 2.25 -10.59
C GLU A 44 -5.09 1.07 -10.28
N ASN A 45 -4.77 -0.12 -10.79
CA ASN A 45 -5.50 -1.35 -10.53
C ASN A 45 -5.14 -2.02 -9.18
N ALA A 46 -4.23 -1.43 -8.39
CA ALA A 46 -3.87 -1.97 -7.09
C ALA A 46 -5.09 -1.98 -6.15
N LYS A 47 -5.33 -3.13 -5.54
CA LYS A 47 -6.39 -3.30 -4.55
C LYS A 47 -5.84 -3.00 -3.17
N LYS A 48 -6.66 -2.39 -2.32
CA LYS A 48 -6.33 -2.18 -0.91
C LYS A 48 -6.03 -3.55 -0.28
N PRO A 49 -4.85 -3.76 0.31
CA PRO A 49 -4.57 -5.03 0.99
C PRO A 49 -5.52 -5.17 2.18
N THR A 50 -6.54 -6.01 2.04
CA THR A 50 -7.35 -6.49 3.16
C THR A 50 -6.43 -7.18 4.16
N LYS A 51 -6.76 -7.11 5.46
CA LYS A 51 -5.97 -7.79 6.49
C LYS A 51 -5.96 -9.30 6.20
N ASP A 52 -4.89 -9.80 5.60
CA ASP A 52 -4.43 -11.13 5.97
C ASP A 52 -4.01 -11.02 7.43
N LYS A 53 -4.67 -11.85 8.24
CA LYS A 53 -4.41 -12.01 9.66
C LYS A 53 -2.90 -11.99 9.86
N LEU A 54 -2.39 -11.20 10.81
CA LEU A 54 -1.14 -11.60 11.44
C LEU A 54 -1.31 -13.10 11.75
N PRO A 55 -0.41 -14.01 11.35
CA PRO A 55 -0.30 -15.24 12.10
C PRO A 55 -0.14 -14.80 13.54
N LYS A 56 -1.08 -15.19 14.41
CA LYS A 56 -0.90 -15.03 15.84
C LYS A 56 0.42 -15.72 16.15
N ASN A 57 1.49 -14.95 16.35
CA ASN A 57 2.71 -15.48 16.92
C ASN A 57 2.44 -15.66 18.42
N ASN A 58 1.52 -16.57 18.74
CA ASN A 58 1.69 -17.42 19.90
C ASN A 58 2.69 -18.50 19.45
N ASP A 59 3.56 -18.89 20.37
CA ASP A 59 4.43 -20.06 20.27
C ASP A 59 5.73 -19.86 19.48
N LYS A 60 6.68 -19.18 20.13
CA LYS A 60 8.04 -19.76 20.22
C LYS A 60 8.34 -20.06 21.68
N VAL A 61 8.27 -21.37 21.96
CA VAL A 61 9.04 -22.21 22.89
C VAL A 61 10.06 -21.50 23.78
#